data_AF-J7HVB4-F1
#
_entry.id   AF-J7HVB4-F1
#
_cell.length_a   1.000
_cell.length_b   1.000
_cell.length_c   1.000
_cell.angle_alpha   90.00
_cell.angle_beta   90.00
_cell.angle_gamma   90.00
#
_symmetry.space_group_name_H-M   'P 1'
#
loop_
_entity.id
_entity.type
_entity.pdbx_description
1 polymer ?
#
loop_
_entity_poly.entity_id
_entity_poly.type
_entity_poly.pdbx_seq_one_letter_code
_entity_poly.pdbx_strand_id
1 'polypeptide(L)'
;MKISCTAPLLLLVFLAQYTVCYFPTRSAGTTRCPPVRLPNGRVRQRARGRIIRFSCNEGFTLVGNKYATCFRGQWDTPTPVCVNAECPVPPVPEHALMAP
;
A
#
# COMPACT_ATOMS: atom_id res chain seq x y z
N MET A 1 -23.73 -23.25 11.82
CA MET A 1 -25.17 -23.11 12.09
C MET A 1 -25.48 -21.64 12.33
N LYS A 2 -26.01 -20.92 11.33
CA LYS A 2 -26.72 -19.64 11.50
C LYS A 2 -27.87 -19.61 10.49
N ILE A 3 -29.04 -19.87 11.04
CA ILE A 3 -30.41 -19.58 10.57
C ILE A 3 -30.70 -18.16 11.13
N SER A 4 -31.41 -17.20 10.56
CA SER A 4 -32.48 -17.13 9.56
C SER A 4 -32.57 -15.69 9.04
N CYS A 5 -33.01 -15.48 7.79
CA CYS A 5 -33.84 -14.31 7.45
C CYS A 5 -35.06 -14.84 6.68
N THR A 6 -36.18 -14.92 7.38
CA THR A 6 -37.54 -15.04 6.86
C THR A 6 -37.84 -13.81 5.98
N ALA A 7 -38.70 -13.79 4.97
CA ALA A 7 -39.91 -14.54 4.69
C ALA A 7 -40.17 -14.55 3.15
N PRO A 8 -41.06 -15.42 2.67
CA PRO A 8 -41.09 -15.89 1.29
C PRO A 8 -41.96 -15.03 0.34
N LEU A 9 -41.47 -14.86 -0.88
CA LEU A 9 -42.21 -15.00 -2.15
C LEU A 9 -43.07 -13.88 -2.81
N LEU A 10 -43.35 -12.69 -2.27
CA LEU A 10 -44.16 -11.68 -3.00
C LEU A 10 -43.68 -10.26 -2.61
N LEU A 11 -43.21 -9.35 -3.46
CA LEU A 11 -43.65 -8.93 -4.79
C LEU A 11 -42.52 -8.12 -5.44
N LEU A 12 -41.88 -8.69 -6.47
CA LEU A 12 -41.19 -8.12 -7.66
C LEU A 12 -40.29 -6.86 -7.59
N VAL A 13 -40.38 -5.98 -6.60
CA VAL A 13 -39.50 -4.80 -6.42
C VAL A 13 -38.20 -5.16 -5.71
N PHE A 14 -38.19 -6.25 -4.94
CA PHE A 14 -37.02 -6.66 -4.18
C PHE A 14 -35.89 -7.29 -5.01
N LEU A 15 -36.06 -7.63 -6.29
CA LEU A 15 -34.99 -8.30 -7.07
C LEU A 15 -33.73 -7.43 -7.24
N ALA A 16 -33.84 -6.10 -7.13
CA ALA A 16 -32.69 -5.20 -7.08
C ALA A 16 -32.04 -5.10 -5.68
N GLN A 17 -32.77 -5.42 -4.60
CA GLN A 17 -32.28 -5.44 -3.22
C GLN A 17 -31.89 -6.86 -2.74
N TYR A 18 -32.39 -7.91 -3.38
CA TYR A 18 -32.12 -9.32 -3.07
C TYR A 18 -30.73 -9.76 -3.57
N THR A 19 -30.21 -9.10 -4.62
CA THR A 19 -28.80 -9.18 -5.01
C THR A 19 -27.89 -8.50 -3.98
N VAL A 20 -28.36 -7.45 -3.30
CA VAL A 20 -27.59 -6.74 -2.27
C VAL A 20 -27.57 -7.49 -0.93
N CYS A 21 -28.56 -8.35 -0.64
CA CYS A 21 -28.60 -9.19 0.56
C CYS A 21 -27.96 -10.58 0.39
N TYR A 22 -27.86 -11.12 -0.84
CA TYR A 22 -27.17 -12.41 -1.10
C TYR A 22 -25.69 -12.24 -1.46
N PHE A 23 -25.28 -11.08 -1.97
CA PHE A 23 -23.88 -10.71 -1.89
C PHE A 23 -23.70 -10.10 -0.50
N PRO A 24 -23.08 -10.78 0.49
CA PRO A 24 -22.39 -10.01 1.50
C PRO A 24 -21.44 -9.16 0.67
N THR A 25 -21.66 -7.85 0.65
CA THR A 25 -20.76 -6.92 0.00
C THR A 25 -19.38 -7.36 0.46
N ARG A 26 -18.59 -7.94 -0.47
CA ARG A 26 -17.22 -8.32 -0.15
C ARG A 26 -16.67 -6.99 0.25
N SER A 27 -16.50 -6.77 1.55
CA SER A 27 -15.90 -5.56 2.07
C SER A 27 -14.54 -5.58 1.41
N ALA A 28 -14.40 -4.85 0.31
CA ALA A 28 -13.17 -4.74 -0.43
C ALA A 28 -12.18 -3.88 0.36
N GLY A 29 -12.31 -3.83 1.68
CA GLY A 29 -11.20 -3.69 2.59
C GLY A 29 -10.35 -4.96 2.54
N THR A 30 -9.73 -5.25 1.39
CA THR A 30 -8.44 -5.92 1.47
C THR A 30 -7.54 -4.96 2.22
N THR A 31 -7.17 -5.30 3.47
CA THR A 31 -6.12 -4.65 4.26
C THR A 31 -4.75 -4.84 3.60
N ARG A 32 -4.66 -4.56 2.30
CA ARG A 32 -3.45 -4.60 1.49
C ARG A 32 -3.06 -3.17 1.22
N CYS A 33 -1.78 -2.90 1.38
CA CYS A 33 -1.24 -1.59 1.14
C CYS A 33 -1.11 -1.32 -0.36
N PRO A 34 -1.09 -0.03 -0.75
CA PRO A 34 -0.95 0.36 -2.15
C PRO A 34 0.38 -0.18 -2.73
N PRO A 35 0.42 -0.50 -4.04
CA PRO A 35 1.64 -0.93 -4.69
C PRO A 35 2.70 0.17 -4.64
N VAL A 36 3.93 -0.21 -4.29
CA VAL A 36 5.07 0.73 -4.22
C VAL A 36 5.89 0.63 -5.49
N ARG A 37 6.20 1.79 -6.09
CA ARG A 37 7.16 1.92 -7.18
C ARG A 37 8.47 2.49 -6.63
N LEU A 38 9.57 1.77 -6.85
CA LEU A 38 10.91 2.20 -6.45
C LEU A 38 11.76 2.37 -7.73
N PRO A 39 12.03 3.61 -8.18
CA PRO A 39 12.95 3.87 -9.28
C PRO A 39 14.35 3.31 -8.98
N ASN A 40 15.02 2.76 -10.00
CA ASN A 40 16.37 2.16 -9.87
C ASN A 40 16.49 1.11 -8.75
N GLY A 41 15.39 0.43 -8.44
CA GLY A 41 15.35 -0.57 -7.40
C GLY A 41 14.26 -1.61 -7.59
N ARG A 42 14.15 -2.49 -6.60
CA ARG A 42 13.26 -3.64 -6.55
C ARG A 42 12.60 -3.72 -5.17
N VAL A 43 11.34 -4.12 -5.16
CA VAL A 43 10.54 -4.33 -3.95
C VAL A 43 10.23 -5.82 -3.82
N ARG A 44 10.66 -6.45 -2.72
CA ARG A 44 10.37 -7.87 -2.44
C ARG A 44 9.35 -7.99 -1.32
N GLN A 45 8.21 -8.63 -1.61
CA GLN A 45 7.19 -8.90 -0.59
C GLN A 45 7.55 -10.12 0.26
N ARG A 46 7.22 -10.05 1.55
CA ARG A 46 7.37 -11.11 2.56
C ARG A 46 6.11 -11.15 3.43
N ALA A 47 5.97 -12.20 4.25
CA ALA A 47 4.88 -12.36 5.21
C ALA A 47 3.48 -12.17 4.59
N ARG A 48 3.22 -12.81 3.43
CA ARG A 48 1.97 -12.70 2.66
C ARG A 48 1.61 -11.25 2.24
N GLY A 49 2.63 -10.45 1.90
CA GLY A 49 2.45 -9.07 1.47
C GLY A 49 2.32 -8.06 2.60
N ARG A 50 2.50 -8.48 3.87
CA ARG A 50 2.51 -7.56 5.02
C ARG A 50 3.83 -6.84 5.20
N ILE A 51 4.94 -7.38 4.71
CA ILE A 51 6.26 -6.75 4.83
C ILE A 51 6.86 -6.66 3.44
N ILE A 52 7.49 -5.54 3.12
CA ILE A 52 8.28 -5.37 1.91
C ILE A 52 9.73 -5.02 2.26
N ARG A 53 10.64 -5.49 1.41
CA ARG A 53 12.06 -5.14 1.47
C ARG A 53 12.44 -4.40 0.20
N PHE A 54 13.05 -3.24 0.38
CA PHE A 54 13.61 -2.43 -0.69
C PHE A 54 15.06 -2.85 -0.98
N SER A 55 15.43 -2.84 -2.26
CA SER A 55 16.79 -3.06 -2.73
C SER A 55 17.05 -2.24 -3.97
N CYS A 56 18.10 -1.42 -3.97
CA CYS A 56 18.52 -0.70 -5.18
C CYS A 56 19.22 -1.64 -6.17
N ASN A 57 19.25 -1.21 -7.44
CA ASN A 57 20.07 -1.83 -8.47
C ASN A 57 21.55 -1.54 -8.22
N GLU A 58 22.42 -2.24 -8.94
CA GLU A 58 23.87 -2.02 -8.87
C GLU A 58 24.23 -0.57 -9.28
N GLY A 59 25.22 0.02 -8.63
CA GLY A 59 25.58 1.44 -8.80
C GLY A 59 24.68 2.43 -8.06
N PHE A 60 23.66 1.95 -7.33
CA PHE A 60 22.77 2.81 -6.52
C PHE A 60 22.81 2.45 -5.03
N THR A 61 22.78 3.48 -4.20
CA THR A 61 22.72 3.38 -2.75
C THR A 61 21.30 3.68 -2.26
N LEU A 62 20.80 2.86 -1.33
CA LEU A 62 19.47 3.04 -0.73
C LEU A 62 19.53 4.10 0.37
N VAL A 63 18.77 5.19 0.20
CA VAL A 63 18.60 6.24 1.20
C VAL A 63 17.18 6.14 1.80
N GLY A 64 17.11 5.84 3.10
CA GLY A 64 15.87 5.66 3.84
C GLY A 64 15.68 4.24 4.40
N ASN A 65 14.43 3.86 4.65
CA ASN A 65 14.10 2.57 5.28
C ASN A 65 14.28 1.40 4.31
N LYS A 66 14.95 0.33 4.78
CA LYS A 66 15.12 -0.92 4.00
C LYS A 66 13.87 -1.81 4.01
N TYR A 67 13.00 -1.63 4.99
CA TYR A 67 11.80 -2.43 5.17
C TYR A 67 10.60 -1.51 5.42
N ALA A 68 9.43 -1.94 4.95
CA ALA A 68 8.15 -1.34 5.33
C ALA A 68 7.15 -2.44 5.70
N THR A 69 6.33 -2.16 6.71
CA THR A 69 5.26 -3.01 7.19
C THR A 69 3.92 -2.39 6.83
N CYS A 70 3.04 -3.22 6.29
CA CYS A 70 1.67 -2.84 5.98
C CYS A 70 0.82 -2.94 7.25
N PHE A 71 0.34 -1.80 7.72
CA PHE A 71 -0.56 -1.71 8.88
C PHE A 71 -1.84 -0.96 8.47
N ARG A 72 -2.99 -1.61 8.68
CA ARG A 72 -4.32 -1.04 8.37
C ARG A 72 -4.45 -0.43 6.96
N GLY A 73 -3.76 -1.00 5.96
CA GLY A 73 -3.81 -0.54 4.56
C GLY A 73 -2.80 0.55 4.21
N GLN A 74 -1.92 0.95 5.15
CA GLN A 74 -0.88 1.93 4.92
C GLN A 74 0.51 1.36 5.28
N TRP A 75 1.53 1.78 4.54
CA TRP A 75 2.92 1.49 4.87
C TRP A 75 3.35 2.34 6.07
N ASP A 76 3.98 1.72 7.06
CA ASP A 76 4.51 2.37 8.27
C ASP A 76 5.65 3.36 8.00
N THR A 77 6.33 3.20 6.87
CA THR A 77 7.51 3.96 6.48
C THR A 77 7.37 4.48 5.05
N PRO A 78 7.94 5.66 4.74
CA PRO A 78 7.91 6.20 3.39
C PRO A 78 8.78 5.37 2.44
N THR A 79 8.45 5.42 1.16
CA THR A 79 9.25 4.78 0.10
C THR A 79 10.65 5.42 0.06
N PRO A 80 11.74 4.63 0.12
CA PRO A 80 13.09 5.14 0.05
C PRO A 80 13.47 5.60 -1.36
N VAL A 81 14.62 6.25 -1.49
CA VAL A 81 15.18 6.68 -2.78
C VAL A 81 16.47 5.91 -3.05
N CYS A 82 16.66 5.51 -4.32
CA CYS A 82 17.91 4.97 -4.81
C CYS A 82 18.71 6.10 -5.46
N VAL A 83 19.82 6.50 -4.83
CA VAL A 83 20.72 7.54 -5.35
C VAL A 83 21.92 6.89 -6.03
N ASN A 84 22.40 7.47 -7.12
CA ASN A 84 23.63 7.00 -7.76
C ASN A 84 24.78 7.08 -6.76
N ALA A 85 25.50 5.97 -6.56
CA ALA A 85 26.63 5.91 -5.63
C ALA A 85 27.78 6.85 -6.04
N GLU A 86 27.83 7.22 -7.32
CA GLU A 86 28.83 8.12 -7.90
C GLU A 86 28.50 9.61 -7.76
N CYS A 87 27.27 9.97 -7.36
CA CYS A 87 26.89 11.36 -7.16
C CYS A 87 26.99 11.74 -5.67
N PRO A 88 27.96 12.58 -5.26
CA PRO A 88 27.97 13.10 -3.90
C PRO A 88 26.71 13.93 -3.67
N VAL A 89 26.00 13.65 -2.58
CA VAL A 89 24.88 14.49 -2.13
C VAL A 89 25.47 15.88 -1.87
N PRO A 90 25.01 16.94 -2.55
CA PRO A 90 25.55 18.27 -2.32
C PRO A 90 25.25 18.68 -0.87
N PRO A 91 26.22 19.29 -0.17
CA PRO A 91 25.96 19.80 1.17
C PRO A 91 24.81 20.82 1.12
N VAL A 92 23.85 20.67 2.04
CA VAL A 92 22.76 21.65 2.20
C VAL A 92 23.42 22.99 2.57
N PRO A 93 23.26 24.07 1.78
CA PRO A 93 23.83 25.36 2.14
C PRO A 93 23.15 25.87 3.42
N GLU A 94 23.92 26.12 4.47
CA GLU A 94 23.43 26.60 5.79
C GLU A 94 22.69 27.96 5.71
N HIS A 95 22.71 28.62 4.55
CA HIS A 95 22.11 29.94 4.31
C HIS A 95 20.89 29.92 3.37
N ALA A 96 20.42 28.74 2.93
CA ALA A 96 19.33 28.64 1.95
C ALA A 96 17.93 29.01 2.51
N LEU A 97 17.81 29.42 3.78
CA LEU A 97 16.56 29.90 4.38
C LEU A 97 16.38 31.43 4.41
N MET A 98 17.26 32.20 3.78
CA MET A 98 17.01 33.62 3.53
C MET A 98 16.67 33.86 2.05
N ALA A 99 15.45 33.48 1.65
CA ALA A 99 14.82 34.08 0.49
C ALA A 99 14.08 35.36 0.96
N PRO A 100 14.30 36.53 0.33
CA PRO A 100 13.67 37.80 0.67
C PRO A 100 12.17 37.86 0.34
#